data_AF-A0A418VHX5-F1
#
_entry.id   AF-A0A418VHX5-F1
#
_cell.length_a   1.000
_cell.length_b   1.000
_cell.length_c   1.000
_cell.angle_alpha   90.00
_cell.angle_beta   90.00
_cell.angle_gamma   90.00
#
_symmetry.space_group_name_H-M   'P 1'
#
loop_
_entity.id
_entity.type
_entity.pdbx_description
1 polymer ?
#
loop_
_entity_poly.entity_id
_entity_poly.type
_entity_poly.pdbx_seq_one_letter_code
_entity_poly.pdbx_strand_id
1 'polypeptide(L)' 'MPGRTHSREFKLEVLEQIGRKQKTTAQVCREHQLSPSLIHRWRKEVEMRGGAAFTDMKTADQA' A
#
# COMPACT_ATOMS: atom_id res chain seq x y z
N MET A 1 -20.08 -4.33 1.66
CA MET A 1 -19.08 -3.31 1.25
C MET A 1 -17.88 -4.07 0.73
N PRO A 2 -17.65 -4.18 -0.59
CA PRO A 2 -16.46 -4.87 -1.07
C PRO A 2 -15.25 -4.10 -0.55
N GLY A 3 -14.42 -4.76 0.24
CA GLY A 3 -13.19 -4.16 0.76
C GLY A 3 -12.37 -3.69 -0.43
N ARG A 4 -12.02 -2.40 -0.48
CA ARG A 4 -11.17 -1.86 -1.54
C ARG A 4 -9.81 -2.58 -1.52
N THR A 5 -9.66 -3.57 -2.38
CA THR A 5 -8.40 -4.27 -2.58
C THR A 5 -7.48 -3.34 -3.36
N HIS A 6 -6.38 -2.92 -2.73
CA HIS A 6 -5.38 -2.08 -3.38
C HIS A 6 -4.39 -2.97 -4.13
N SER A 7 -4.20 -2.72 -5.42
CA SER A 7 -3.22 -3.43 -6.26
C SER A 7 -1.80 -3.28 -5.73
N ARG A 8 -0.96 -4.27 -5.98
CA ARG A 8 0.47 -4.26 -5.60
C ARG A 8 1.18 -2.99 -6.07
N GLU A 9 0.95 -2.62 -7.32
CA GLU A 9 1.59 -1.45 -7.95
C GLU A 9 1.25 -0.17 -7.20
N PHE A 10 -0.02 0.00 -6.83
CA PHE A 10 -0.49 1.13 -6.05
C PHE A 10 0.17 1.22 -4.67
N LYS A 11 0.29 0.09 -3.95
CA LYS A 11 0.94 0.05 -2.63
C LYS A 11 2.42 0.47 -2.74
N LEU A 12 3.11 -0.01 -3.77
CA LEU A 12 4.50 0.31 -4.02
C LEU A 12 4.68 1.78 -4.41
N GLU A 13 3.83 2.32 -5.28
CA GLU A 13 3.85 3.72 -5.66
C GLU A 13 3.67 4.63 -4.44
N VAL A 14 2.71 4.32 -3.56
CA VAL A 14 2.49 5.05 -2.31
C VAL A 14 3.74 5.02 -1.42
N LEU A 15 4.32 3.83 -1.21
CA LEU A 15 5.52 3.69 -0.39
C LEU A 15 6.74 4.39 -1.02
N GLU A 16 6.85 4.38 -2.34
CA GLU A 16 7.91 5.06 -3.08
C GLU A 16 7.77 6.58 -2.97
N GLN A 17 6.57 7.14 -3.14
CA GLN A 17 6.31 8.58 -2.95
C GLN A 17 6.70 9.04 -1.55
N ILE A 18 6.40 8.23 -0.52
CA ILE A 18 6.77 8.51 0.87
C ILE A 18 8.29 8.35 1.07
N GLY A 19 8.90 7.30 0.50
CA GLY A 19 10.32 7.01 0.60
C GLY A 19 11.20 8.07 -0.08
N ARG A 20 10.78 8.56 -1.25
CA ARG A 20 11.41 9.66 -1.98
C ARG A 20 11.18 11.03 -1.33
N LYS A 21 10.47 11.09 -0.19
CA LYS A 21 10.06 12.32 0.50
C LYS A 21 9.27 13.29 -0.40
N GLN A 22 8.64 12.81 -1.46
CA GLN A 22 7.78 13.64 -2.31
C GLN A 22 6.51 14.05 -1.58
N LYS A 23 5.93 13.12 -0.81
CA LYS A 23 4.72 13.35 -0.02
C LYS A 23 4.86 12.75 1.37
N THR A 24 4.19 13.34 2.35
CA THR A 24 4.12 12.77 3.70
C THR A 24 3.03 11.69 3.76
N THR A 25 3.19 10.72 4.67
CA THR A 25 2.19 9.67 4.93
C THR A 25 0.78 10.25 5.14
N ALA A 26 0.67 11.39 5.84
CA ALA A 26 -0.60 12.07 6.08
C ALA A 26 -1.22 12.66 4.79
N GLN A 27 -0.40 13.20 3.89
CA GLN A 27 -0.88 13.78 2.64
C GLN A 27 -1.39 12.68 1.70
N VAL A 28 -0.62 11.61 1.51
CA VAL A 28 -1.03 10.42 0.75
C VAL A 28 -2.28 9.79 1.35
N CYS A 29 -2.35 9.71 2.68
CA CYS A 29 -3.52 9.22 3.41
C CYS A 29 -4.78 10.03 3.10
N ARG A 30 -4.70 11.35 2.98
CA ARG A 30 -5.84 12.19 2.59
C ARG A 30 -6.18 12.09 1.11
N GLU A 31 -5.18 12.13 0.23
CA GLU A 31 -5.37 12.13 -1.22
C GLU A 31 -5.95 10.81 -1.73
N HIS A 32 -5.43 9.69 -1.23
CA HIS A 32 -5.87 8.36 -1.61
C HIS A 32 -6.87 7.75 -0.62
N GLN A 33 -7.31 8.54 0.37
CA GLN A 33 -8.29 8.11 1.37
C GLN A 33 -7.85 6.82 2.11
N LEU A 34 -6.54 6.70 2.33
CA LEU A 34 -5.92 5.57 3.03
C LEU A 34 -5.95 5.80 4.53
N SER A 35 -5.61 4.77 5.29
CA SER A 35 -5.36 4.90 6.73
C SER A 35 -3.85 4.89 7.01
N PRO A 36 -3.34 5.68 7.97
CA PRO A 36 -1.92 5.66 8.32
C PRO A 36 -1.46 4.28 8.80
N SER A 37 -2.33 3.56 9.52
CA SER A 37 -2.11 2.18 9.95
C SER A 37 -1.94 1.20 8.77
N LEU A 38 -2.58 1.47 7.63
CA LEU A 38 -2.48 0.65 6.42
C LEU A 38 -1.10 0.80 5.78
N ILE A 39 -0.61 2.05 5.66
CA ILE A 39 0.74 2.34 5.16
C ILE A 39 1.80 1.72 6.08
N HIS A 40 1.59 1.77 7.39
CA HIS A 40 2.49 1.16 8.36
C HIS A 40 2.57 -0.37 8.19
N ARG A 41 1.44 -1.04 7.93
CA ARG A 41 1.42 -2.46 7.58
C ARG A 41 2.17 -2.74 6.28
N TRP A 42 1.93 -1.96 5.23
CA TRP A 42 2.63 -2.12 3.95
C TRP A 42 4.14 -1.97 4.09
N ARG A 43 4.61 -1.00 4.89
CA ARG A 43 6.03 -0.87 5.22
C ARG A 43 6.57 -2.13 5.88
N LYS A 44 5.90 -2.63 6.92
CA LYS A 44 6.32 -3.85 7.61
C LYS A 44 6.36 -5.07 6.69
N GLU A 45 5.38 -5.23 5.81
CA GLU A 45 5.37 -6.32 4.84
C GLU A 45 6.56 -6.21 3.88
N VAL A 46 6.86 -5.01 3.37
CA VAL A 46 8.03 -4.75 2.49
C VAL A 46 9.33 -4.94 3.24
N GLU A 47 9.41 -4.57 4.51
CA GLU A 47 10.61 -4.78 5.33
C GLU A 47 10.84 -6.28 5.63
N MET A 48 9.77 -7.04 5.90
CA MET A 48 9.86 -8.47 6.20
C MET A 48 10.05 -9.35 4.96
N ARG A 49 9.41 -9.00 3.83
CA ARG A 49 9.33 -9.85 2.62
C ARG A 49 9.98 -9.21 1.38
N GLY A 50 10.48 -7.98 1.48
CA GLY A 50 11.07 -7.25 0.37
C GLY A 50 10.09 -6.97 -0.77
N GLY A 51 10.56 -7.09 -2.01
CA GLY A 51 9.75 -6.93 -3.23
C GLY A 51 8.63 -7.96 -3.41
N ALA A 52 8.64 -9.04 -2.61
CA ALA A 52 7.61 -10.08 -2.59
C ALA A 52 6.47 -9.81 -1.58
N ALA A 53 6.56 -8.72 -0.81
CA ALA A 53 5.59 -8.34 0.21
C ALA A 53 4.14 -8.19 -0.27
N PHE A 54 3.98 -7.87 -1.55
CA PHE A 54 2.68 -7.68 -2.16
C PHE A 54 2.38 -8.76 -3.22
N THR A 55 3.17 -9.83 -3.26
CA THR A 55 2.96 -10.98 -4.15
C THR A 55 1.93 -11.95 -3.58
N ASP A 56 0.99 -11.46 -2.76
CA ASP A 56 -0.09 -12.30 -2.26
C ASP A 56 -1.08 -12.56 -3.40
N MET A 57 -0.85 -13.70 -4.03
CA MET A 57 -1.64 -14.29 -5.10
C MET A 57 -2.94 -14.88 -4.55
N LYS A 58 -3.65 -14.16 -3.66
CA LYS A 58 -4.99 -14.57 -3.21
C LYS A 58 -5.92 -13.40 -2.90
N THR A 59 -6.54 -12.90 -3.95
CA THR A 59 -7.96 -12.49 -4.06
C THR A 59 -8.14 -12.22 -5.57
N ALA A 60 -8.59 -13.13 -6.45
CA ALA A 60 -9.79 -13.95 -6.33
C ALA A 60 -10.91 -13.17 -5.65
N ASP A 61 -11.36 -12.08 -6.26
CA ASP A 61 -12.77 -11.84 -6.54
C ASP A 61 -12.97 -10.56 -7.37
N GLN A 62 -13.85 -10.72 -8.36
CA GLN A 62 -14.60 -9.70 -9.09
C GLN A 62 -14.00 -9.07 -10.36
N ALA A 63 -14.00 -9.84 -11.46
CA ALA A 63 -15.04 -9.71 -12.49
C ALA A 63 -15.15 -11.02 -13.29
#